data_AF-A0A1K1LCP5-F1
#
_entry.id   AF-A0A1K1LCP5-F1
#
_cell.length_a   1.000
_cell.length_b   1.000
_cell.length_c   1.000
_cell.angle_alpha   90.00
_cell.angle_beta   90.00
_cell.angle_gamma   90.00
#
_symmetry.space_group_name_H-M   'P 1'
#
loop_
_entity.id
_entity.type
_entity.pdbx_description
1 polymer ?
#
loop_
_entity_poly.entity_id
_entity_poly.type
_entity_poly.pdbx_seq_one_letter_code
_entity_poly.pdbx_strand_id
1 'polypeptide(L)'
;MFESIMSQQGFTRVTTEKMMTGGQDVPSLCRARPDYERQCIICGHGPVVDFYTMDGNFVDSSDMCGVCTFGRQECRDPGHW
;
A
#
# COMPACT_ATOMS: atom_id res chain seq x y z
N MET A 1 -11.83 -8.07 37.93
CA MET A 1 -11.99 -7.08 36.85
C MET A 1 -10.61 -6.84 36.25
N PHE A 2 -10.15 -7.76 35.41
CA PHE A 2 -8.85 -7.70 34.74
C PHE A 2 -8.92 -8.53 33.44
N GLU A 3 -8.15 -8.12 32.44
CA GLU A 3 -7.77 -8.85 31.22
C GLU A 3 -8.86 -8.89 30.12
N SER A 4 -8.67 -8.52 28.85
CA SER A 4 -7.49 -8.16 28.06
C SER A 4 -7.98 -7.45 26.79
N ILE A 5 -7.45 -6.26 26.50
CA ILE A 5 -7.68 -5.56 25.22
C ILE A 5 -6.52 -5.97 24.32
N MET A 6 -6.65 -7.12 23.65
CA MET A 6 -5.69 -7.55 22.65
C MET A 6 -5.90 -6.79 21.34
N SER A 7 -4.78 -6.42 20.72
CA SER A 7 -4.64 -6.08 19.30
C SER A 7 -5.11 -4.69 18.90
N GLN A 8 -4.39 -3.66 19.36
CA GLN A 8 -4.31 -2.40 18.62
C GLN A 8 -3.13 -2.48 17.67
N GLN A 9 -3.47 -2.53 16.39
CA GLN A 9 -2.59 -2.55 15.23
C GLN A 9 -1.59 -1.39 15.32
N GLY A 10 -0.31 -1.72 15.11
CA GLY A 10 0.80 -0.79 15.19
C GLY A 10 0.74 0.27 14.10
N PHE A 11 -0.03 1.33 14.31
CA PHE A 11 0.17 2.60 13.62
C PHE A 11 1.32 3.34 14.28
N THR A 12 2.54 3.08 13.79
CA THR A 12 3.72 3.80 14.24
C THR A 12 3.61 5.25 13.81
N ARG A 13 3.30 6.16 14.75
CA ARG A 13 3.45 7.61 14.56
C ARG A 13 4.91 7.88 14.20
N VAL A 14 5.17 8.20 12.94
CA VAL A 14 6.52 8.63 12.52
C VAL A 14 6.70 10.06 13.02
N THR A 15 7.37 10.21 14.16
CA THR A 15 7.87 11.51 14.63
C THR A 15 9.01 11.97 13.73
N THR A 16 8.98 13.25 13.35
CA THR A 16 9.91 13.91 12.42
C THR A 16 11.39 13.86 12.83
N GLU A 17 11.69 13.45 14.06
CA GLU A 17 13.06 13.37 14.58
C GLU A 17 13.83 12.12 14.07
N LYS A 18 13.14 11.10 13.56
CA LYS A 18 13.76 9.86 13.07
C LYS A 18 14.17 9.93 11.59
N MET A 19 14.63 11.09 11.12
CA MET A 19 15.12 11.29 9.74
C MET A 19 16.66 11.35 9.63
N MET A 20 17.41 11.25 10.74
CA MET A 20 18.84 11.62 10.79
C MET A 20 19.80 10.47 11.13
N THR A 21 19.39 9.21 11.05
CA THR A 21 20.29 8.07 11.28
C THR A 21 19.95 6.97 10.29
N GLY A 22 20.87 6.68 9.37
CA GLY A 22 20.69 5.74 8.27
C GLY A 22 20.38 4.31 8.74
N GLY A 23 19.09 4.04 8.94
CA GLY A 23 18.51 2.70 8.84
C GLY A 23 17.92 2.56 7.45
N GLN A 24 18.58 1.77 6.61
CA GLN A 24 18.12 1.42 5.27
C GLN A 24 16.89 0.52 5.38
N ASP A 25 15.70 1.09 5.44
CA ASP A 25 14.44 0.41 5.10
C ASP A 25 13.46 1.44 4.51
N VAL A 26 13.97 2.39 3.71
CA VAL A 26 13.13 2.98 2.66
C VAL A 26 13.04 1.88 1.61
N PRO A 27 11.87 1.28 1.37
CA PRO A 27 11.76 0.24 0.35
C PRO A 27 12.37 0.79 -0.93
N SER A 28 13.30 0.03 -1.51
CA SER A 28 13.78 0.25 -2.87
C SER A 28 12.55 0.55 -3.73
N LEU A 29 12.51 1.76 -4.33
CA LEU A 29 11.40 2.33 -5.09
C LEU A 29 10.40 1.25 -5.56
N CYS A 30 9.20 1.18 -4.97
CA CYS A 30 8.24 0.15 -5.37
C CYS A 30 7.51 0.56 -6.65
N ARG A 31 7.18 -0.42 -7.50
CA ARG A 31 6.36 -0.27 -8.69
C ARG A 31 4.98 -0.85 -8.45
N ALA A 32 3.95 -0.06 -8.72
CA ALA A 32 2.57 -0.50 -8.75
C ALA A 32 2.31 -1.35 -10.01
N ARG A 33 1.57 -2.45 -9.87
CA ARG A 33 1.11 -3.30 -10.97
C ARG A 33 -0.37 -3.62 -10.81
N PRO A 34 -1.14 -3.67 -11.92
CA PRO A 34 -2.55 -4.05 -11.87
C PRO A 34 -2.71 -5.55 -11.68
N ASP A 35 -3.52 -5.91 -10.69
CA ASP A 35 -4.10 -7.23 -10.54
C ASP A 35 -5.57 -7.19 -10.99
N TYR A 36 -5.86 -7.89 -12.09
CA TYR A 36 -7.18 -7.96 -12.70
C TYR A 36 -8.02 -9.13 -12.19
N GLU A 37 -7.46 -10.03 -11.37
CA GLU A 37 -8.18 -11.16 -10.80
C GLU A 37 -9.05 -10.74 -9.61
N ARG A 38 -8.75 -9.59 -9.01
CA ARG A 38 -9.43 -9.06 -7.83
C ARG A 38 -10.14 -7.73 -8.12
N GLN A 39 -11.12 -7.42 -7.27
CA GLN A 39 -11.94 -6.21 -7.36
C GLN A 39 -11.77 -5.35 -6.10
N CYS A 40 -11.86 -4.03 -6.27
CA CYS A 40 -11.73 -3.07 -5.18
C CYS A 40 -12.84 -3.29 -4.14
N ILE A 41 -12.45 -3.43 -2.88
CA ILE A 41 -13.42 -3.58 -1.77
C ILE A 41 -14.26 -2.32 -1.52
N ILE A 42 -13.82 -1.15 -2.01
CA ILE A 42 -14.50 0.12 -1.78
C ILE A 42 -15.54 0.43 -2.87
N CYS A 43 -15.19 0.23 -4.14
CA CYS A 43 -16.05 0.62 -5.26
C CYS A 43 -16.45 -0.52 -6.20
N GLY A 44 -15.96 -1.73 -5.98
CA GLY A 44 -16.23 -2.91 -6.83
C GLY A 44 -15.56 -2.88 -8.21
N HIS A 45 -14.83 -1.82 -8.57
CA HIS A 45 -14.08 -1.77 -9.81
C HIS A 45 -12.69 -2.39 -9.65
N GLY A 46 -12.16 -2.96 -10.73
CA GLY A 46 -10.75 -3.37 -10.83
C GLY A 46 -10.03 -2.59 -11.93
N PRO A 47 -8.73 -2.85 -12.13
CA PRO A 47 -7.87 -3.74 -11.34
C PRO A 47 -7.50 -3.18 -9.97
N VAL A 48 -7.15 -4.06 -9.02
CA VAL A 48 -6.54 -3.67 -7.73
C VAL A 48 -5.02 -3.46 -7.88
N VAL A 49 -4.40 -2.81 -6.91
CA VAL A 49 -2.99 -2.38 -7.00
C VAL A 49 -2.09 -3.30 -6.19
N ASP A 50 -1.15 -3.98 -6.83
CA ASP A 50 -0.08 -4.70 -6.15
C ASP A 50 1.23 -3.91 -6.22
N PHE A 51 2.02 -3.97 -5.16
CA PHE A 51 3.33 -3.34 -5.06
C PHE A 51 4.42 -4.38 -5.17
N TYR A 52 5.34 -4.14 -6.10
CA TYR A 52 6.54 -4.96 -6.29
C TYR A 52 7.78 -4.08 -6.13
N THR A 53 8.91 -4.67 -5.76
CA THR A 53 10.21 -4.00 -5.85
C THR A 53 10.58 -3.76 -7.31
N MET A 54 11.55 -2.87 -7.59
CA MET A 54 12.08 -2.71 -8.95
C MET A 54 12.59 -4.03 -9.56
N ASP A 55 13.12 -4.92 -8.73
CA ASP A 55 13.61 -6.25 -9.13
C ASP A 55 12.48 -7.26 -9.39
N GLY A 56 11.22 -6.87 -9.14
CA GLY A 56 10.03 -7.69 -9.39
C GLY A 56 9.61 -8.58 -8.23
N ASN A 57 10.17 -8.40 -7.02
CA ASN A 57 9.72 -9.14 -5.84
C ASN A 57 8.42 -8.54 -5.30
N PHE A 58 7.45 -9.36 -4.94
CA PHE A 58 6.21 -8.90 -4.31
C PHE A 58 6.50 -8.25 -2.96
N VAL A 59 5.91 -7.09 -2.71
CA VAL A 59 6.04 -6.34 -1.46
C VAL A 59 4.73 -6.39 -0.69
N ASP A 60 3.65 -5.95 -1.33
CA ASP A 60 2.34 -5.84 -0.72
C ASP A 60 1.24 -5.78 -1.77
N SER A 61 0.00 -5.97 -1.35
CA SER A 61 -1.19 -5.91 -2.20
C SER A 61 -2.21 -4.96 -1.59
N SER A 62 -2.67 -4.00 -2.37
CA SER A 62 -3.86 -3.21 -2.08
C SER A 62 -5.11 -4.00 -2.46
N ASP A 63 -6.07 -4.14 -1.55
CA ASP A 63 -7.43 -4.59 -1.87
C ASP A 63 -8.26 -3.49 -2.57
N MET A 64 -7.61 -2.40 -3.00
CA MET A 64 -8.23 -1.24 -3.63
C MET A 64 -7.71 -1.02 -5.06
N CYS A 65 -8.58 -0.50 -5.93
CA CYS A 65 -8.18 -0.09 -7.29
C CYS A 65 -7.29 1.15 -7.28
N GLY A 66 -6.67 1.47 -8.42
CA GLY A 66 -5.79 2.63 -8.55
C GLY A 66 -6.44 3.95 -8.12
N VAL A 67 -7.72 4.18 -8.47
CA VAL A 67 -8.43 5.40 -8.03
C VAL A 67 -8.60 5.45 -6.52
N CYS A 68 -8.97 4.33 -5.89
CA CYS A 68 -9.18 4.26 -4.44
C CYS A 68 -7.86 4.26 -3.66
N THR A 69 -6.78 3.75 -4.25
CA THR A 69 -5.43 3.72 -3.66
C THR A 69 -4.75 5.09 -3.76
N PHE A 70 -4.80 5.75 -4.92
CA PHE A 70 -4.05 6.98 -5.20
C PHE A 70 -4.90 8.26 -5.14
N GLY A 71 -6.23 8.13 -5.07
CA GLY A 71 -7.14 9.27 -4.94
C GLY A 71 -7.33 10.10 -6.21
N ARG A 72 -6.89 9.62 -7.37
CA ARG A 72 -6.98 10.32 -8.66
C ARG A 72 -7.75 9.51 -9.69
N GLN A 73 -8.60 10.18 -10.46
CA GLN A 73 -9.41 9.53 -11.50
C GLN A 73 -8.56 9.00 -12.67
N GLU A 74 -7.43 9.63 -12.97
CA GLU A 74 -6.47 9.18 -13.99
C GLU A 74 -5.88 7.80 -13.67
N CYS A 75 -5.75 7.47 -12.39
CA CYS A 75 -5.33 6.15 -11.91
C CYS A 75 -6.41 5.08 -12.08
N ARG A 76 -7.50 5.35 -12.82
CA ARG A 76 -8.34 4.28 -13.37
C ARG A 76 -7.59 3.49 -14.44
N ASP A 77 -6.65 4.14 -15.13
CA ASP A 77 -5.73 3.50 -16.07
C ASP A 77 -4.44 3.10 -15.34
N PRO A 78 -4.06 1.81 -15.33
CA PRO A 78 -2.78 1.35 -14.80
C PRO A 78 -1.53 1.96 -15.45
N GLY A 79 -1.66 2.60 -16.62
CA GLY A 79 -0.59 3.40 -17.21
C GLY A 79 -0.22 4.66 -16.42
N HIS A 80 -1.04 5.08 -15.46
CA HIS A 80 -0.85 6.28 -14.62
C HIS A 80 -0.57 5.99 -13.15
N TRP A 81 -0.08 4.78 -12.82
CA TRP A 81 0.28 4.39 -11.45
C TRP A 81 1.79 4.50 -11.19
#